data_AF-A0A1Z9LTN6-F1
#
_entry.id   AF-A0A1Z9LTN6-F1
#
_cell.length_a   1.000
_cell.length_b   1.000
_cell.length_c   1.000
_cell.angle_alpha   90.00
_cell.angle_beta   90.00
_cell.angle_gamma   90.00
#
_symmetry.space_group_name_H-M   'P 1'
#
loop_
_entity.id
_entity.type
_entity.pdbx_description
1 polymer ?
#
loop_
_entity_poly.entity_id
_entity_poly.type
_entity_poly.pdbx_seq_one_letter_code
_entity_poly.pdbx_strand_id
1 'polypeptide(L)' 'MYWIDETFNFCIKLLYDIGAFLGISYEEINVWLFCIIWPIASLLLFAEVIRLRMKLSEKKHI' A
#
# COMPACT_ATOMS: atom_id res chain seq x y z
N MET A 1 -2.37 -22.85 12.21
CA MET A 1 -1.02 -22.43 11.77
C MET A 1 -0.91 -22.44 10.25
N TYR A 2 -1.17 -23.59 9.60
CA TYR A 2 -0.98 -23.81 8.16
C TYR A 2 -1.54 -22.74 7.19
N TRP A 3 -2.70 -22.14 7.50
CA TRP A 3 -3.32 -21.14 6.63
C TRP A 3 -2.52 -19.82 6.55
N ILE A 4 -1.79 -19.46 7.61
CA ILE A 4 -0.92 -18.28 7.62
C ILE A 4 0.29 -18.53 6.72
N ASP A 5 0.92 -19.70 6.85
CA ASP A 5 2.09 -20.09 6.06
C ASP A 5 1.74 -20.14 4.57
N GLU A 6 0.59 -20.71 4.21
CA GLU A 6 0.11 -20.76 2.83
C GLU A 6 -0.13 -19.36 2.24
N THR A 7 -0.80 -18.49 3.00
CA THR A 7 -1.07 -17.10 2.57
C THR A 7 0.22 -16.31 2.42
N PHE A 8 1.15 -16.47 3.35
CA PHE A 8 2.46 -15.81 3.30
C PHE A 8 3.27 -16.25 2.08
N ASN A 9 3.32 -17.56 1.81
CA ASN A 9 4.01 -18.10 0.63
C ASN A 9 3.38 -17.59 -0.68
N PHE A 10 2.05 -17.50 -0.74
CA PHE A 10 1.35 -16.94 -1.89
C PHE A 10 1.73 -15.47 -2.13
N CYS A 11 1.71 -14.64 -1.08
CA CYS A 11 2.08 -13.24 -1.18
C CYS A 11 3.53 -13.05 -1.66
N ILE A 12 4.47 -13.84 -1.11
CA ILE A 12 5.87 -13.80 -1.54
C ILE A 12 5.99 -14.19 -3.01
N LYS A 13 5.35 -15.29 -3.41
CA LYS A 13 5.41 -15.77 -4.80
C LYS A 13 4.89 -14.72 -5.78
N LEU A 14 3.75 -14.11 -5.48
CA LEU A 14 3.20 -13.01 -6.26
C LEU A 14 4.21 -11.85 -6.39
N LEU A 15 4.88 -11.50 -5.30
CA LEU A 15 5.85 -10.41 -5.29
C LEU A 15 7.11 -10.75 -6.10
N TYR A 16 7.57 -12.00 -6.05
CA TYR A 16 8.63 -12.51 -6.93
C TYR A 16 8.24 -12.43 -8.41
N ASP A 17 7.01 -12.83 -8.76
CA ASP A 17 6.53 -12.79 -10.14
C ASP A 17 6.47 -11.34 -10.65
N ILE A 18 6.03 -10.39 -9.82
CA ILE A 18 6.03 -8.96 -10.16
C ILE A 18 7.46 -8.43 -10.28
N GLY A 19 8.36 -8.80 -9.36
CA GLY A 19 9.78 -8.43 -9.42
C GLY A 19 10.44 -8.92 -10.70
N ALA A 20 10.22 -10.20 -11.05
CA ALA A 20 10.71 -10.80 -12.29
C ALA A 20 10.15 -10.11 -13.53
N PHE A 21 8.87 -9.73 -13.52
CA PHE A 21 8.24 -8.98 -14.61
C PHE A 21 8.85 -7.58 -14.78
N LEU A 22 9.17 -6.90 -13.68
CA LEU A 22 9.81 -5.59 -13.67
C LEU A 22 11.33 -5.66 -13.90
N GLY A 23 11.92 -6.86 -13.87
CA GLY A 23 13.36 -7.08 -14.00
C GLY A 23 14.17 -6.65 -12.77
N ILE A 24 13.56 -6.60 -11.59
CA ILE A 24 14.19 -6.21 -10.31
C ILE A 24 14.24 -7.37 -9.32
N SER A 25 15.16 -7.30 -8.37
CA SER A 25 15.26 -8.31 -7.30
C SER A 25 14.10 -8.23 -6.31
N TYR A 26 13.90 -9.32 -5.57
CA TYR A 26 12.89 -9.40 -4.52
C TYR A 26 13.14 -8.37 -3.40
N GLU A 27 14.40 -8.15 -3.06
CA GLU A 27 14.84 -7.17 -2.08
C GLU A 27 14.48 -5.74 -2.53
N GLU A 28 14.69 -5.43 -3.81
CA GLU A 28 14.37 -4.12 -4.38
C GLU A 28 12.86 -3.86 -4.38
N ILE A 29 12.04 -4.80 -4.87
CA ILE A 29 10.57 -4.61 -4.89
C ILE A 29 10.00 -4.45 -3.48
N ASN A 30 10.57 -5.14 -2.48
CA ASN A 30 10.19 -4.96 -1.08
C ASN A 30 10.40 -3.51 -0.62
N VAL A 31 11.58 -2.93 -0.89
CA VAL A 31 11.88 -1.54 -0.51
C VAL A 31 10.94 -0.56 -1.22
N TRP A 32 10.71 -0.75 -2.52
CA TRP A 32 9.76 0.09 -3.27
C TRP A 32 8.35 0.01 -2.71
N LEU A 33 7.86 -1.19 -2.39
CA LEU A 33 6.50 -1.38 -1.90
C LEU A 33 6.30 -0.81 -0.49
N PHE A 34 7.17 -1.19 0.45
CA PHE A 34 6.98 -0.89 1.87
C PHE A 34 7.52 0.47 2.31
N CYS A 35 8.62 0.94 1.70
CA CYS A 35 9.24 2.21 2.12
C CYS A 35 8.82 3.39 1.25
N ILE A 36 8.27 3.17 0.05
CA ILE A 36 7.94 4.25 -0.88
C ILE A 36 6.44 4.27 -1.17
N ILE A 37 5.89 3.21 -1.77
CA ILE A 37 4.47 3.16 -2.15
C ILE A 37 3.57 3.26 -0.92
N TRP A 38 3.85 2.49 0.13
CA TRP A 38 3.01 2.46 1.32
C TRP A 38 2.94 3.79 2.08
N PRO A 39 4.06 4.50 2.36
CA PRO A 39 4.00 5.83 2.96
C PRO A 39 3.30 6.86 2.08
N ILE A 40 3.54 6.85 0.76
CA ILE A 40 2.86 7.77 -0.17
C ILE A 40 1.36 7.52 -0.17
N ALA A 41 0.92 6.27 -0.28
CA ALA A 41 -0.49 5.91 -0.23
C ALA A 41 -1.14 6.34 1.09
N SER A 42 -0.46 6.13 2.22
CA SER A 42 -0.93 6.57 3.53
C SER A 42 -1.06 8.09 3.63
N LEU A 43 -0.10 8.84 3.10
CA LEU A 43 -0.15 10.30 3.06
C LEU A 43 -1.27 10.82 2.17
N LEU A 44 -1.49 10.22 1.00
CA LEU A 44 -2.60 10.57 0.10
C LEU A 44 -3.96 10.32 0.76
N LEU A 45 -4.13 9.15 1.38
CA LEU A 45 -5.36 8.83 2.12
C LEU A 45 -5.57 9.80 3.30
N PHE A 46 -4.50 10.13 4.03
CA PHE A 46 -4.57 11.11 5.12
C PHE A 46 -4.99 12.50 4.61
N ALA A 47 -4.40 12.96 3.52
CA ALA A 47 -4.75 14.24 2.90
C ALA A 47 -6.20 14.27 2.41
N GLU A 48 -6.68 13.20 1.79
CA GLU A 48 -8.08 13.09 1.36
C GLU A 48 -9.05 13.05 2.54
N VAL A 49 -8.71 12.35 3.63
CA VAL A 49 -9.51 12.38 4.87
C VAL A 49 -9.61 13.80 5.43
N ILE A 50 -8.51 14.57 5.45
CA ILE A 50 -8.53 15.97 5.89
C ILE A 50 -9.41 16.82 4.95
N ARG A 51 -9.23 16.71 3.63
CA ARG A 51 -10.07 17.43 2.64
C ARG A 51 -11.55 17.14 2.81
N LEU A 52 -11.92 15.87 3.00
CA LEU A 52 -13.31 15.47 3.21
C LEU A 52 -13.87 16.04 4.51
N ARG A 53 -13.08 16.04 5.59
CA ARG A 53 -13.49 16.63 6.87
C ARG A 53 -13.70 18.15 6.79
N MET A 54 -12.85 18.87 6.07
CA MET A 54 -13.01 20.32 5.86
C MET A 54 -14.30 20.62 5.09
N LYS A 55 -14.56 19.91 3.99
CA LYS A 55 -15.80 20.08 3.20
C LYS A 55 -17.06 19.76 4.01
N LEU A 56 -17.01 18.72 4.86
CA LEU A 56 -18.13 18.37 5.74
C LEU A 56 -18.38 19.45 6.81
N SER A 57 -17.34 20.10 7.32
CA SER A 57 -17.48 21.20 8.28
C SER A 57 -18.11 22.45 7.67
N GLU A 58 -17.75 22.80 6.43
CA GLU A 58 -18.35 23.92 5.70
C GLU A 58 -19.86 23.69 5.44
N LYS A 59 -20.22 22.47 5.04
CA LYS A 59 -21.62 22.13 4.74
C LYS A 59 -22.53 22.05 5.98
N LYS A 60 -21.97 21.98 7.19
CA LYS A 60 -22.74 21.97 8.44
C LYS A 60 -23.20 23.37 8.86
N HIS A 61 -22.60 24.42 8.31
CA HIS A 61 -22.87 25.82 8.66
C HIS A 61 -23.77 26.57 7.67
N ILE A 62 -24.28 25.89 6.64
CA ILE A 62 -25.32 26.36 5.70
C ILE A 62 -26.58 25.54 5.97
#